data_AF-A0A7Z7BCB5-F1
#
_entry.id   AF-A0A7Z7BCB5-F1
#
_cell.length_a   1.000
_cell.length_b   1.000
_cell.length_c   1.000
_cell.angle_alpha   90.00
_cell.angle_beta   90.00
_cell.angle_gamma   90.00
#
_symmetry.space_group_name_H-M   'P 1'
#
loop_
_entity.id
_entity.type
_entity.pdbx_description
1 polymer ?
#
loop_
_entity_poly.entity_id
_entity_poly.type
_entity_poly.pdbx_seq_one_letter_code
_entity_poly.pdbx_strand_id
1 'polypeptide(L)'
;MSSPAGSATDRYWKQQFEFLLVEPVVWALDADSLMRSFDIIAQVAESDLAEKVRQMTTNVQSPATYVPEIGRNALMLGALAVEVLLKGIALTNQSVATSVKAKDRQTTKRLLSHNIRDIAQLAGVQLTAPEAGLCERLETFLVWAGRYSIPKSHTEMMPRPLVMGGIAPPNIYSSADFQAVRSLTSRLRLLLPAVS
;
A
#
# COMPACT_ATOMS: atom_id res chain seq x y z
N MET A 1 43.15 -9.25 9.25
CA MET A 1 43.01 -8.26 8.17
C MET A 1 41.69 -7.55 8.36
N SER A 2 41.74 -6.41 9.02
CA SER A 2 40.57 -5.59 9.36
C SER A 2 40.21 -4.75 8.13
N SER A 3 39.01 -4.92 7.58
CA SER A 3 38.54 -4.04 6.49
C SER A 3 38.57 -2.58 6.97
N PRO A 4 39.12 -1.66 6.17
CA PRO A 4 39.24 -0.26 6.56
C PRO A 4 37.84 0.33 6.68
N ALA A 5 37.66 1.23 7.65
CA ALA A 5 36.45 2.02 7.81
C ALA A 5 35.96 2.52 6.43
N GLY A 6 34.68 2.30 6.13
CA GLY A 6 34.08 2.64 4.84
C GLY A 6 34.42 4.07 4.41
N SER A 7 34.47 4.30 3.10
CA SER A 7 34.76 5.62 2.52
C SER A 7 33.90 6.72 3.15
N ALA A 8 34.32 7.99 3.08
CA ALA A 8 33.50 9.10 3.58
C ALA A 8 32.07 9.06 3.01
N THR A 9 31.93 8.64 1.74
CA THR A 9 30.67 8.39 1.05
C THR A 9 29.84 7.28 1.71
N ASP A 10 30.44 6.13 2.04
CA ASP A 10 29.76 5.02 2.72
C ASP A 10 29.22 5.44 4.09
N ARG A 11 30.05 6.16 4.88
CA ARG A 11 29.63 6.68 6.18
C ARG A 11 28.45 7.65 6.07
N TYR A 12 28.48 8.56 5.08
CA TYR A 12 27.39 9.49 4.83
C TYR A 12 26.08 8.75 4.50
N TRP A 13 26.10 7.82 3.54
CA TRP A 13 24.89 7.10 3.14
C TRP A 13 24.35 6.19 4.24
N LYS A 14 25.23 5.60 5.05
CA LYS A 14 24.82 4.85 6.23
C LYS A 14 24.09 5.75 7.24
N GLN A 15 24.62 6.95 7.52
CA GLN A 15 23.97 7.90 8.42
C GLN A 15 22.63 8.38 7.87
N GLN A 16 22.55 8.69 6.56
CA GLN A 16 21.29 9.07 5.91
C GLN A 16 20.26 7.94 5.98
N PHE A 17 20.66 6.71 5.67
CA PHE A 17 19.77 5.55 5.79
C PHE A 17 19.26 5.36 7.22
N GLU A 18 20.15 5.42 8.22
CA GLU A 18 19.77 5.27 9.63
C GLU A 18 18.84 6.40 10.12
N PHE A 19 19.00 7.61 9.60
CA PHE A 19 18.11 8.74 9.87
C PHE A 19 16.73 8.56 9.21
N LEU A 20 16.69 8.35 7.88
CA LEU A 20 15.45 8.24 7.12
C LEU A 20 14.60 7.03 7.54
N LEU A 21 15.24 5.92 7.94
CA LEU A 21 14.55 4.69 8.35
C LEU A 21 13.59 4.90 9.53
N VAL A 22 13.85 5.88 10.39
CA VAL A 22 13.19 6.03 11.69
C VAL A 22 12.51 7.39 11.86
N GLU A 23 12.50 8.21 10.80
CA GLU A 23 11.96 9.57 10.81
C GLU A 23 10.52 9.58 10.27
N PRO A 24 9.47 9.68 11.11
CA PRO A 24 8.08 9.52 10.67
C PRO A 24 7.65 10.50 9.57
N VAL A 25 8.20 11.72 9.56
CA VAL A 25 7.82 12.73 8.56
C VAL A 25 8.22 12.34 7.14
N VAL A 26 9.32 11.60 6.98
CA VAL A 26 9.78 11.10 5.66
C VAL A 26 8.76 10.13 5.08
N TRP A 27 8.27 9.20 5.91
CA TRP A 27 7.22 8.26 5.51
C TRP A 27 5.92 8.99 5.15
N ALA A 28 5.55 10.03 5.91
CA ALA A 28 4.37 10.84 5.59
C ALA A 28 4.48 11.48 4.18
N LEU A 29 5.62 12.08 3.87
CA LEU A 29 5.89 12.72 2.57
C LEU A 29 5.85 11.72 1.41
N ASP A 30 6.44 10.54 1.59
CA ASP A 30 6.41 9.48 0.59
C ASP A 30 4.97 8.99 0.33
N ALA A 31 4.17 8.84 1.40
CA ALA A 31 2.77 8.48 1.27
C ALA A 31 1.94 9.55 0.56
N ASP A 32 2.18 10.84 0.84
CA ASP A 32 1.49 11.95 0.17
C ASP A 32 1.81 11.95 -1.34
N SER A 33 3.07 11.67 -1.73
CA SER A 33 3.48 11.51 -3.12
C SER A 33 2.84 10.30 -3.82
N LEU A 34 2.77 9.16 -3.11
CA LEU A 34 2.10 7.95 -3.60
C LEU A 34 0.60 8.17 -3.78
N MET A 35 -0.05 8.86 -2.84
CA MET A 35 -1.47 9.20 -2.94
C MET A 35 -1.77 10.12 -4.12
N ARG A 36 -0.90 11.12 -4.37
CA ARG A 36 -1.03 11.95 -5.57
C ARG A 36 -0.96 11.12 -6.86
N SER A 37 -0.05 10.15 -6.91
CA SER A 37 0.09 9.25 -8.07
C SER A 37 -1.11 8.29 -8.20
N PHE A 38 -1.58 7.77 -7.06
CA PHE A 38 -2.80 6.98 -6.96
C PHE A 38 -4.00 7.74 -7.54
N ASP A 39 -4.23 8.99 -7.13
CA ASP A 39 -5.43 9.73 -7.51
C ASP A 39 -5.49 10.00 -9.02
N ILE A 40 -4.35 10.31 -9.64
CA ILE A 40 -4.25 10.50 -11.09
C ILE A 40 -4.68 9.23 -11.84
N ILE A 41 -4.16 8.07 -11.45
CA ILE A 41 -4.46 6.80 -12.13
C ILE A 41 -5.86 6.31 -11.78
N ALA A 42 -6.29 6.46 -10.52
CA ALA A 42 -7.62 6.07 -10.04
C ALA A 42 -8.72 6.83 -10.78
N GLN A 43 -8.54 8.14 -11.03
CA GLN A 43 -9.52 8.93 -11.77
C GLN A 43 -9.77 8.38 -13.19
N VAL A 44 -8.70 7.97 -13.89
CA VAL A 44 -8.82 7.38 -15.22
C VAL A 44 -9.45 5.99 -15.11
N ALA A 45 -9.03 5.16 -14.15
CA ALA A 45 -9.61 3.84 -13.92
C ALA A 45 -11.11 3.87 -13.58
N GLU A 46 -11.54 4.84 -12.77
CA GLU A 46 -12.95 5.07 -12.43
C GLU A 46 -13.77 5.45 -13.68
N SER A 47 -13.21 6.29 -14.53
CA SER A 47 -13.84 6.69 -15.80
C SER A 47 -13.99 5.51 -16.76
N ASP A 48 -12.95 4.69 -16.90
CA ASP A 48 -12.96 3.48 -17.73
C ASP A 48 -14.00 2.46 -17.22
N LEU A 49 -14.08 2.27 -15.90
CA LEU A 49 -15.05 1.37 -15.29
C LEU A 49 -16.49 1.86 -15.53
N ALA A 50 -16.73 3.16 -15.36
CA ALA A 50 -18.04 3.77 -15.61
C ALA A 50 -18.47 3.63 -17.07
N GLU A 51 -17.55 3.84 -18.03
CA GLU A 51 -17.83 3.66 -19.45
C GLU A 51 -18.13 2.21 -19.79
N LYS A 52 -17.35 1.27 -19.25
CA LYS A 52 -17.58 -0.16 -19.42
C LYS A 52 -18.97 -0.59 -18.91
N VAL A 53 -19.39 -0.07 -17.75
CA VAL A 53 -20.74 -0.31 -17.21
C VAL A 53 -21.80 0.27 -18.14
N ARG A 54 -21.63 1.51 -18.64
CA ARG A 54 -22.58 2.11 -19.60
C ARG A 54 -22.74 1.26 -20.86
N GLN A 55 -21.64 0.82 -21.45
CA GLN A 55 -21.65 -0.02 -22.66
C GLN A 55 -22.36 -1.36 -22.42
N MET A 56 -22.17 -1.99 -21.25
CA MET A 56 -22.89 -3.21 -20.89
C MET A 56 -24.41 -2.98 -20.76
N THR A 57 -24.84 -1.79 -20.31
CA THR A 57 -26.27 -1.49 -20.13
C THR A 57 -26.99 -1.09 -21.43
N THR A 58 -26.29 -0.56 -22.43
CA THR A 58 -26.91 -0.06 -23.67
C THR A 58 -27.04 -1.12 -24.77
N ASN A 59 -26.52 -2.35 -24.57
CA ASN A 59 -26.47 -3.42 -25.56
C ASN A 59 -25.82 -3.02 -26.91
N VAL A 60 -25.04 -1.94 -26.94
CA VAL A 60 -24.33 -1.51 -28.14
C VAL A 60 -23.06 -2.37 -28.26
N GLN A 61 -23.08 -3.34 -29.17
CA GLN A 61 -21.87 -4.05 -29.57
C GLN A 61 -21.00 -3.15 -30.45
N SER A 62 -20.25 -2.25 -29.83
CA SER A 62 -19.13 -1.61 -30.51
C SER A 62 -17.96 -2.59 -30.61
N PRO A 63 -17.15 -2.56 -31.69
CA PRO A 63 -15.89 -3.29 -31.72
C PRO A 63 -15.07 -2.92 -30.49
N ALA A 64 -14.82 -3.90 -29.62
CA ALA A 64 -14.12 -3.65 -28.37
C ALA A 64 -12.66 -3.27 -28.68
N THR A 65 -12.36 -1.97 -28.64
CA THR A 65 -10.96 -1.52 -28.63
C THR A 65 -10.38 -1.95 -27.29
N TYR A 66 -9.35 -2.80 -27.32
CA TYR A 66 -8.68 -3.23 -26.09
C TYR A 66 -8.00 -2.02 -25.44
N VAL A 67 -8.53 -1.60 -24.29
CA VAL A 67 -7.89 -0.61 -23.41
C VAL A 67 -7.26 -1.38 -22.25
N PRO A 68 -5.93 -1.34 -22.07
CA PRO A 68 -5.27 -1.96 -20.93
C PRO A 68 -5.84 -1.43 -19.61
N GLU A 69 -6.18 -2.34 -18.70
CA GLU A 69 -6.71 -2.00 -17.37
C GLU A 69 -5.61 -1.41 -16.47
N ILE A 70 -5.83 -0.19 -15.95
CA ILE A 70 -4.87 0.52 -15.08
C ILE A 70 -5.28 0.57 -13.61
N GLY A 71 -6.50 0.14 -13.26
CA GLY A 71 -7.00 0.24 -11.88
C GLY A 71 -6.22 -0.60 -10.87
N ARG A 72 -5.60 -1.70 -11.31
CA ARG A 72 -4.70 -2.50 -10.46
C ARG A 72 -3.41 -1.75 -10.10
N ASN A 73 -2.89 -0.94 -11.03
CA ASN A 73 -1.73 -0.09 -10.78
C ASN A 73 -2.08 1.01 -9.76
N ALA A 74 -3.26 1.62 -9.90
CA ALA A 74 -3.76 2.54 -8.89
C ALA A 74 -3.83 1.86 -7.52
N LEU A 75 -4.50 0.71 -7.38
CA LEU A 75 -4.61 0.04 -6.08
C LEU A 75 -3.27 -0.37 -5.47
N MET A 76 -2.26 -0.72 -6.27
CA MET A 76 -0.91 -0.94 -5.76
C MET A 76 -0.29 0.34 -5.18
N LEU A 77 -0.43 1.48 -5.84
CA LEU A 77 0.03 2.76 -5.30
C LEU A 77 -0.72 3.14 -4.01
N GLY A 78 -2.03 2.89 -3.97
CA GLY A 78 -2.84 3.04 -2.77
C GLY A 78 -2.39 2.12 -1.63
N ALA A 79 -2.08 0.86 -1.94
CA ALA A 79 -1.54 -0.10 -0.97
C ALA A 79 -0.19 0.34 -0.42
N LEU A 80 0.71 0.82 -1.28
CA LEU A 80 2.00 1.38 -0.87
C LEU A 80 1.81 2.60 0.04
N ALA A 81 0.89 3.52 -0.30
CA ALA A 81 0.62 4.69 0.53
C ALA A 81 0.11 4.30 1.93
N VAL A 82 -0.85 3.35 2.02
CA VAL A 82 -1.35 2.82 3.30
C VAL A 82 -0.22 2.17 4.10
N GLU A 83 0.59 1.32 3.46
CA GLU A 83 1.74 0.65 4.10
C GLU A 83 2.74 1.67 4.67
N VAL A 84 3.12 2.65 3.87
CA VAL A 84 4.08 3.71 4.22
C VAL A 84 3.54 4.57 5.37
N LEU A 85 2.26 4.96 5.35
CA LEU A 85 1.65 5.70 6.46
C LEU A 85 1.70 4.88 7.76
N LEU A 86 1.32 3.61 7.72
CA LEU A 86 1.32 2.74 8.91
C LEU A 86 2.74 2.54 9.45
N LYS A 87 3.75 2.42 8.57
CA LYS A 87 5.16 2.38 8.96
C LYS A 87 5.58 3.67 9.67
N GLY A 88 5.23 4.82 9.11
CA GLY A 88 5.44 6.12 9.75
C GLY A 88 4.77 6.22 11.12
N ILE A 89 3.50 5.81 11.23
CA ILE A 89 2.72 5.85 12.48
C ILE A 89 3.38 4.96 13.53
N ALA A 90 3.82 3.76 13.16
CA ALA A 90 4.53 2.87 14.07
C ALA A 90 5.80 3.53 14.64
N LEU A 91 6.53 4.31 13.84
CA LEU A 91 7.74 5.00 14.26
C LEU A 91 7.49 6.23 15.14
N THR A 92 6.25 6.72 15.25
CA THR A 92 5.90 7.72 16.27
C THR A 92 5.94 7.15 17.69
N ASN A 93 5.83 5.83 17.83
CA ASN A 93 6.04 5.13 19.09
C ASN A 93 7.55 4.97 19.34
N GLN A 94 8.06 5.67 20.36
CA GLN A 94 9.48 5.69 20.71
C GLN A 94 10.06 4.28 20.98
N SER A 95 9.26 3.35 21.51
CA SER A 95 9.72 1.97 21.73
C SER A 95 9.99 1.23 20.42
N VAL A 96 9.12 1.41 19.41
CA VAL A 96 9.29 0.83 18.08
C VAL A 96 10.49 1.46 17.38
N ALA A 97 10.59 2.79 17.40
CA ALA A 97 11.72 3.51 16.80
C ALA A 97 13.07 3.09 17.41
N THR A 98 13.12 2.92 18.73
CA THR A 98 14.33 2.45 19.43
C THR A 98 14.69 1.02 19.04
N SER A 99 13.71 0.11 18.98
CA SER A 99 13.91 -1.27 18.54
C SER A 99 14.44 -1.35 17.10
N VAL A 100 13.94 -0.51 16.19
CA VAL A 100 14.42 -0.45 14.80
C VAL A 100 15.85 0.10 14.73
N LYS A 101 16.17 1.17 15.48
CA LYS A 101 17.56 1.69 15.59
C LYS A 101 18.52 0.63 16.14
N ALA A 102 18.06 -0.15 17.11
CA ALA A 102 18.82 -1.27 17.69
C ALA A 102 18.89 -2.50 16.77
N LYS A 103 18.27 -2.45 15.59
CA LYS A 103 18.19 -3.56 14.61
C LYS A 103 17.56 -4.82 15.21
N ASP A 104 16.57 -4.65 16.08
CA ASP A 104 15.76 -5.76 16.58
C ASP A 104 15.11 -6.48 15.40
N ARG A 105 15.42 -7.78 15.25
CA ARG A 105 15.05 -8.56 14.07
C ARG A 105 13.53 -8.68 13.94
N GLN A 106 12.82 -8.86 15.06
CA GLN A 106 11.38 -9.10 15.04
C GLN A 106 10.61 -7.84 14.65
N THR A 107 10.91 -6.72 15.32
CA THR A 107 10.28 -5.42 15.05
C THR A 107 10.62 -4.93 13.65
N THR A 108 11.90 -4.98 13.26
CA THR A 108 12.34 -4.54 11.94
C THR A 108 11.72 -5.37 10.82
N LYS A 109 11.65 -6.70 10.98
CA LYS A 109 11.02 -7.59 9.98
C LYS A 109 9.52 -7.29 9.84
N ARG A 110 8.80 -7.06 10.94
CA ARG A 110 7.38 -6.72 10.90
C ARG A 110 7.16 -5.37 10.24
N LEU A 111 7.92 -4.35 10.67
CA LEU A 111 7.84 -3.00 10.12
C LEU A 111 8.10 -3.01 8.61
N LEU A 112 9.17 -3.65 8.14
CA LEU A 112 9.58 -3.68 6.73
C LEU A 112 8.88 -4.76 5.89
N SER A 113 7.86 -5.43 6.43
CA SER A 113 7.08 -6.40 5.66
C SER A 113 6.13 -5.72 4.66
N HIS A 114 5.43 -6.55 3.90
CA HIS A 114 4.30 -6.15 3.05
C HIS A 114 2.93 -6.56 3.64
N ASN A 115 2.90 -6.92 4.93
CA ASN A 115 1.66 -7.28 5.63
C ASN A 115 1.11 -6.04 6.32
N ILE A 116 0.15 -5.41 5.66
CA ILE A 116 -0.44 -4.13 6.09
C ILE A 116 -1.12 -4.29 7.46
N ARG A 117 -1.79 -5.42 7.70
CA ARG A 117 -2.47 -5.68 8.98
C ARG A 117 -1.48 -5.85 10.14
N ASP A 118 -0.37 -6.57 9.92
CA ASP A 118 0.67 -6.75 10.93
C ASP A 118 1.35 -5.42 11.29
N ILE A 119 1.54 -4.54 10.29
CA ILE A 119 2.09 -3.20 10.48
C ILE A 119 1.08 -2.32 11.22
N ALA A 120 -0.22 -2.38 10.90
CA ALA A 120 -1.25 -1.66 11.63
C ALA A 120 -1.29 -2.04 13.12
N GLN A 121 -1.17 -3.34 13.42
CA GLN A 121 -1.05 -3.81 14.80
C GLN A 121 0.24 -3.28 15.47
N LEU A 122 1.38 -3.30 14.76
CA LEU A 122 2.63 -2.73 15.27
C LEU A 122 2.50 -1.23 15.55
N ALA A 123 1.75 -0.51 14.72
CA ALA A 123 1.45 0.91 14.84
C ALA A 123 0.42 1.24 15.93
N GLY A 124 -0.20 0.24 16.56
CA GLY A 124 -1.29 0.45 17.50
C GLY A 124 -2.57 1.00 16.85
N VAL A 125 -2.69 0.90 15.52
CA VAL A 125 -3.86 1.38 14.77
C VAL A 125 -4.94 0.29 14.77
N GLN A 126 -6.09 0.62 15.33
CA GLN A 126 -7.28 -0.24 15.25
C GLN A 126 -7.96 -0.04 13.89
N LEU A 127 -7.95 -1.08 13.06
CA LEU A 127 -8.70 -1.10 11.81
C LEU A 127 -10.14 -1.55 12.09
N THR A 128 -11.10 -0.85 11.51
CA THR A 128 -12.49 -1.34 11.44
C THR A 128 -12.56 -2.60 10.58
N ALA A 129 -13.62 -3.40 10.68
CA ALA A 129 -13.75 -4.61 9.88
C ALA A 129 -13.68 -4.34 8.35
N PRO A 130 -14.35 -3.29 7.79
CA PRO A 130 -14.19 -2.94 6.38
C PRO A 130 -12.76 -2.57 6.00
N GLU A 131 -12.05 -1.82 6.83
CA GLU A 131 -10.66 -1.42 6.58
C GLU A 131 -9.71 -2.62 6.65
N ALA A 132 -9.90 -3.52 7.61
CA ALA A 132 -9.12 -4.76 7.71
C ALA A 132 -9.30 -5.62 6.44
N GLY A 133 -10.54 -5.72 5.94
CA GLY A 133 -10.83 -6.40 4.68
C GLY A 133 -10.23 -5.69 3.46
N LEU A 134 -10.22 -4.35 3.45
CA LEU A 134 -9.54 -3.58 2.41
C LEU A 134 -8.02 -3.85 2.43
N CYS A 135 -7.38 -3.75 3.59
CA CYS A 135 -5.94 -3.99 3.76
C CYS A 135 -5.54 -5.39 3.26
N GLU A 136 -6.32 -6.42 3.58
CA GLU A 136 -6.08 -7.79 3.08
C GLU A 136 -6.14 -7.88 1.54
N ARG A 137 -7.06 -7.15 0.89
CA ARG A 137 -7.09 -7.09 -0.57
C ARG A 137 -5.90 -6.30 -1.12
N LEU A 138 -5.58 -5.16 -0.52
CA LEU A 138 -4.45 -4.30 -0.92
C LEU A 138 -3.10 -5.04 -0.87
N GLU A 139 -2.90 -5.93 0.10
CA GLU A 139 -1.73 -6.82 0.17
C GLU A 139 -1.55 -7.64 -1.12
N THR A 140 -2.64 -8.06 -1.78
CA THR A 140 -2.57 -8.79 -3.06
C THR A 140 -2.06 -7.90 -4.20
N PHE A 141 -2.55 -6.66 -4.29
CA PHE A 141 -2.11 -5.69 -5.29
C PHE A 141 -0.65 -5.30 -5.11
N LEU A 142 -0.23 -5.14 -3.86
CA LEU A 142 1.13 -4.86 -3.46
C LEU A 142 2.11 -6.00 -3.81
N VAL A 143 1.73 -7.25 -3.52
CA VAL A 143 2.60 -8.41 -3.74
C VAL A 143 2.72 -8.75 -5.22
N TRP A 144 1.64 -8.71 -5.99
CA TRP A 144 1.73 -9.06 -7.43
C TRP A 144 0.69 -8.39 -8.32
N ALA A 145 -0.57 -8.23 -7.89
CA ALA A 145 -1.66 -7.95 -8.82
C ALA A 145 -1.62 -6.56 -9.48
N GLY A 146 -0.88 -5.60 -8.92
CA GLY A 146 -0.61 -4.31 -9.57
C GLY A 146 0.59 -4.29 -10.50
N ARG A 147 1.40 -5.35 -10.54
CA ARG A 147 2.64 -5.43 -11.35
C ARG A 147 2.56 -6.49 -12.45
N TYR A 148 1.92 -7.61 -12.16
CA TYR A 148 1.87 -8.78 -13.02
C TYR A 148 0.44 -9.27 -13.17
N SER A 149 0.11 -9.80 -14.34
CA SER A 149 -1.21 -10.37 -14.61
C SER A 149 -1.44 -11.71 -13.89
N ILE A 150 -0.36 -12.43 -13.58
CA ILE A 150 -0.39 -13.80 -13.02
C ILE A 150 0.65 -13.87 -11.87
N PRO A 151 0.29 -14.42 -10.70
CA PRO A 151 1.20 -14.65 -9.59
C PRO A 151 2.16 -15.82 -9.86
N LYS A 152 3.05 -16.08 -8.90
CA LYS A 152 4.01 -17.20 -8.99
C LYS A 152 3.35 -18.57 -8.83
N SER A 153 2.20 -18.63 -8.17
CA SER A 153 1.45 -19.87 -7.93
C SER A 153 -0.04 -19.71 -8.21
N HIS A 154 -0.67 -20.72 -8.81
CA HIS A 154 -2.12 -20.75 -9.04
C HIS A 154 -2.93 -20.65 -7.74
N THR A 155 -2.39 -21.13 -6.61
CA THR A 155 -3.04 -21.02 -5.29
C THR A 155 -3.26 -19.57 -4.87
N GLU A 156 -2.41 -18.64 -5.33
CA GLU A 156 -2.55 -17.22 -5.06
C GLU A 156 -3.70 -16.57 -5.86
N MET A 157 -4.18 -17.22 -6.93
CA MET A 157 -5.34 -16.78 -7.72
C MET A 157 -6.67 -17.33 -7.21
N MET A 158 -6.63 -18.33 -6.32
CA MET A 158 -7.84 -19.01 -5.88
C MET A 158 -8.79 -18.04 -5.18
N PRO A 159 -10.10 -18.10 -5.47
CA PRO A 159 -11.09 -17.26 -4.82
C PRO A 159 -11.06 -17.39 -3.29
N ARG A 160 -11.22 -16.27 -2.58
CA ARG A 160 -11.19 -16.20 -1.11
C ARG A 160 -12.49 -15.60 -0.57
N PRO A 161 -12.91 -15.98 0.66
CA PRO A 161 -14.02 -15.32 1.32
C PRO A 161 -13.76 -13.82 1.48
N LEU A 162 -14.75 -12.99 1.21
CA LEU A 162 -14.70 -11.56 1.47
C LEU A 162 -15.23 -11.24 2.87
N VAL A 163 -14.72 -10.19 3.50
CA VAL A 163 -15.16 -9.74 4.84
C VAL A 163 -16.66 -9.42 4.88
N MET A 164 -17.22 -8.92 3.77
CA MET A 164 -18.65 -8.60 3.65
C MET A 164 -19.50 -9.77 3.11
N GLY A 165 -18.92 -10.97 3.02
CA GLY A 165 -19.57 -12.15 2.47
C GLY A 165 -19.32 -12.34 0.98
N GLY A 166 -19.55 -13.57 0.51
CA GLY A 166 -19.23 -14.00 -0.85
C GLY A 166 -17.78 -14.49 -1.00
N ILE A 167 -17.45 -14.95 -2.21
CA ILE A 167 -16.13 -15.46 -2.57
C ILE A 167 -15.72 -14.82 -3.89
N ALA A 168 -14.52 -14.25 -3.97
CA ALA A 168 -14.01 -13.64 -5.19
C ALA A 168 -12.51 -13.90 -5.36
N PRO A 169 -11.98 -13.89 -6.60
CA PRO A 169 -10.54 -13.83 -6.83
C PRO A 169 -9.91 -12.62 -6.12
N PRO A 170 -8.71 -12.75 -5.55
CA PRO A 170 -8.14 -11.74 -4.65
C PRO A 170 -7.64 -10.47 -5.38
N ASN A 171 -7.64 -10.47 -6.71
CA ASN A 171 -7.23 -9.34 -7.56
C ASN A 171 -8.42 -8.59 -8.19
N ILE A 172 -9.66 -8.88 -7.78
CA ILE A 172 -10.85 -8.13 -8.19
C ILE A 172 -10.97 -6.86 -7.36
N TYR A 173 -11.44 -5.79 -8.00
CA TYR A 173 -11.74 -4.52 -7.35
C TYR A 173 -12.93 -3.82 -8.01
N SER A 174 -13.37 -2.75 -7.37
CA SER A 174 -14.49 -1.89 -7.76
C SER A 174 -14.13 -0.42 -7.55
N SER A 175 -14.96 0.49 -8.05
CA SER A 175 -14.80 1.94 -7.76
C SER A 175 -14.86 2.25 -6.27
N ALA A 176 -15.60 1.46 -5.48
CA ALA A 176 -15.69 1.63 -4.04
C ALA A 176 -14.33 1.41 -3.34
N ASP A 177 -13.45 0.57 -3.91
CA ASP A 177 -12.11 0.35 -3.35
C ASP A 177 -11.25 1.61 -3.45
N PHE A 178 -11.36 2.40 -4.53
CA PHE A 178 -10.61 3.66 -4.64
C PHE A 178 -11.04 4.65 -3.57
N GLN A 179 -12.35 4.79 -3.36
CA GLN A 179 -12.87 5.66 -2.31
C GLN A 179 -12.48 5.16 -0.91
N ALA A 180 -12.46 3.84 -0.70
CA ALA A 180 -12.04 3.26 0.57
C ALA A 180 -10.55 3.51 0.84
N VAL A 181 -9.68 3.44 -0.18
CA VAL A 181 -8.26 3.84 -0.08
C VAL A 181 -8.15 5.30 0.32
N ARG A 182 -8.81 6.23 -0.40
CA ARG A 182 -8.77 7.67 -0.07
C ARG A 182 -9.22 7.94 1.37
N SER A 183 -10.28 7.28 1.81
CA SER A 183 -10.82 7.44 3.16
C SER A 183 -9.86 6.92 4.23
N LEU A 184 -9.29 5.74 4.02
CA LEU A 184 -8.33 5.14 4.94
C LEU A 184 -7.05 5.98 5.02
N THR A 185 -6.45 6.37 3.88
CA THR A 185 -5.21 7.16 3.89
C THR A 185 -5.41 8.54 4.50
N SER A 186 -6.54 9.20 4.21
CA SER A 186 -6.89 10.47 4.87
C SER A 186 -6.95 10.31 6.39
N ARG A 187 -7.60 9.25 6.90
CA ARG A 187 -7.68 8.97 8.34
C ARG A 187 -6.31 8.68 8.94
N LEU A 188 -5.51 7.83 8.29
CA LEU A 188 -4.17 7.48 8.77
C LEU A 188 -3.23 8.70 8.78
N ARG A 189 -3.34 9.57 7.78
CA ARG A 189 -2.50 10.77 7.66
C ARG A 189 -2.66 11.72 8.85
N LEU A 190 -3.86 11.79 9.44
CA LEU A 190 -4.15 12.58 10.64
C LEU A 190 -3.44 12.07 11.90
N LEU A 191 -2.91 10.84 11.88
CA LEU A 191 -2.15 10.26 13.00
C LEU A 191 -0.65 10.59 12.94
N LEU A 192 -0.20 11.26 11.88
CA LEU A 192 1.18 11.70 11.70
C LEU A 192 1.31 13.21 11.95
N PRO A 193 2.52 13.68 12.32
CA PRO A 193 2.78 15.11 12.44
C PRO A 193 2.43 15.88 11.15
N ALA A 194 2.08 17.15 11.32
CA ALA A 194 1.96 18.07 10.20
C ALA A 194 3.34 18.24 9.54
N VAL A 195 3.35 18.27 8.21
CA VAL A 195 4.53 18.67 7.44
C VAL A 195 4.45 20.18 7.32
N SER A 196 5.37 20.89 7.96
CA SER A 196 5.53 22.35 7.87
C SER A 196 6.55 22.73 6.81
#